data_AF-A0A535D6R9-F1
#
_entry.id   AF-A0A535D6R9-F1
#
_cell.length_a   1.000
_cell.length_b   1.000
_cell.length_c   1.000
_cell.angle_alpha   90.00
_cell.angle_beta   90.00
_cell.angle_gamma   90.00
#
_symmetry.space_group_name_H-M   'P 1'
#
loop_
_entity.id
_entity.type
_entity.pdbx_description
1 polymer ?
#
loop_
_entity_poly.entity_id
_entity_poly.type
_entity_poly.pdbx_seq_one_letter_code
_entity_poly.pdbx_strand_id
1 'polypeptide(L)' 'HHQGFGRVGEGLRVAAHAEDGTIEAVEDPQRRFALGVLWHPEAGEDARLFDELVREAEEYRAHR' A
#
# COMPACT_ATOMS: atom_id res chain seq x y z
N HIS A 1 -0.98 -3.58 -15.57
CA HIS A 1 -2.26 -4.25 -15.24
C HIS A 1 -3.32 -3.84 -16.26
N HIS A 2 -4.27 -4.70 -16.62
CA HIS A 2 -5.39 -4.33 -17.54
C HIS A 2 -6.61 -3.76 -16.80
N GLN A 3 -6.57 -3.73 -15.48
CA GLN A 3 -7.60 -3.18 -14.60
C GLN A 3 -6.92 -2.32 -13.53
N GLY A 4 -7.66 -1.37 -12.97
CA GLY A 4 -7.21 -0.47 -11.91
C GLY A 4 -8.38 0.02 -11.08
N PHE A 5 -8.12 0.95 -10.15
CA PHE A 5 -9.16 1.49 -9.27
C PHE A 5 -10.14 2.39 -10.03
N GLY A 6 -11.40 1.97 -10.12
CA GLY A 6 -12.47 2.81 -10.67
C GLY A 6 -13.05 3.79 -9.65
N ARG A 7 -13.27 3.33 -8.41
CA ARG A 7 -13.71 4.16 -7.28
C ARG A 7 -13.00 3.68 -6.02
N VAL A 8 -12.41 4.62 -5.27
CA VAL A 8 -11.78 4.34 -3.98
C VAL A 8 -12.86 4.17 -2.92
N GLY A 9 -12.71 3.17 -2.06
CA GLY A 9 -13.64 2.90 -0.96
C GLY A 9 -13.66 4.02 0.08
N GLU A 10 -14.77 4.17 0.79
CA GLU A 10 -14.89 5.15 1.88
C GLU A 10 -13.85 4.87 2.98
N GLY A 11 -13.26 5.92 3.53
CA GLY A 11 -12.20 5.84 4.53
C GLY A 11 -10.79 5.60 3.97
N LEU A 12 -10.66 5.09 2.74
CA LEU A 12 -9.36 4.93 2.09
C LEU A 12 -8.85 6.25 1.49
N ARG A 13 -7.54 6.41 1.50
CA ARG A 13 -6.84 7.55 0.90
C ARG A 13 -6.00 7.09 -0.29
N VAL A 14 -5.97 7.89 -1.35
CA VAL A 14 -5.02 7.70 -2.45
C VAL A 14 -3.62 8.14 -2.01
N ALA A 15 -2.66 7.24 -2.13
CA ALA A 15 -1.28 7.43 -1.68
C ALA A 15 -0.30 7.66 -2.85
N ALA A 16 -0.59 7.15 -4.05
CA ALA A 16 0.25 7.33 -5.22
C ALA A 16 -0.55 7.36 -6.53
N HIS A 17 -0.01 8.08 -7.51
CA HIS A 17 -0.48 8.10 -8.89
C HIS A 17 0.69 7.83 -9.85
N ALA A 18 0.43 7.17 -10.96
CA ALA A 18 1.31 7.16 -12.12
C ALA A 18 1.24 8.50 -12.89
N GLU A 19 2.16 8.70 -13.84
CA GLU A 19 2.20 9.92 -14.67
C GLU A 19 0.93 10.15 -15.49
N ASP A 20 0.25 9.07 -15.89
CA ASP A 20 -1.02 9.13 -16.63
C ASP A 20 -2.26 9.36 -15.73
N GLY A 21 -2.04 9.53 -14.42
CA GLY A 21 -3.07 9.75 -13.43
C GLY A 21 -3.70 8.46 -12.87
N THR A 22 -3.27 7.28 -13.32
CA THR A 22 -3.71 5.99 -12.74
C THR A 22 -3.38 5.96 -11.25
N ILE A 23 -4.35 5.62 -10.41
CA ILE A 23 -4.11 5.41 -8.98
C ILE A 23 -3.27 4.13 -8.83
N GLU A 24 -2.10 4.26 -8.22
CA GLU A 24 -1.15 3.17 -8.04
C GLU A 24 -1.06 2.69 -6.58
N ALA A 25 -1.49 3.50 -5.61
CA ALA A 25 -1.56 3.07 -4.21
C ALA A 25 -2.73 3.68 -3.45
N VAL A 26 -3.27 2.90 -2.51
CA VAL A 26 -4.26 3.32 -1.52
C VAL A 26 -3.86 2.85 -0.13
N GLU A 27 -4.21 3.63 0.89
CA GLU A 27 -3.97 3.30 2.29
C GLU A 27 -5.23 3.52 3.15
N ASP A 28 -5.33 2.81 4.27
CA ASP A 28 -6.32 3.08 5.32
C ASP A 28 -5.65 3.87 6.46
N PRO A 29 -5.85 5.19 6.56
CA PRO A 29 -5.22 6.03 7.57
C PRO A 29 -5.74 5.77 9.00
N GLN A 30 -6.82 4.99 9.15
CA GLN A 30 -7.33 4.61 10.47
C GLN A 30 -6.65 3.36 11.03
N ARG A 31 -5.83 2.68 10.22
CA ARG A 31 -5.05 1.52 10.63
C ARG A 31 -3.59 1.89 10.76
N ARG A 32 -2.92 1.19 11.67
CA ARG A 32 -1.49 1.33 11.91
C ARG A 32 -0.66 1.10 10.64
N PHE A 33 -0.94 -0.01 9.95
CA PHE A 33 -0.32 -0.33 8.67
C PHE A 33 -1.32 -1.10 7.80
N ALA A 34 -1.80 -0.44 6.74
CA ALA A 34 -2.69 -1.02 5.74
C ALA A 34 -2.50 -0.28 4.42
N LEU A 35 -1.70 -0.88 3.54
CA LEU A 35 -1.30 -0.33 2.25
C LEU A 35 -1.62 -1.34 1.14
N GLY A 36 -2.20 -0.87 0.05
CA GLY A 36 -2.37 -1.62 -1.19
C GLY A 36 -1.72 -0.89 -2.34
N VAL A 37 -0.96 -1.62 -3.14
CA VAL A 37 -0.28 -1.11 -4.35
C VAL A 37 -0.77 -1.87 -5.58
N LEU A 38 -0.88 -1.18 -6.71
CA LEU A 38 -1.33 -1.79 -7.96
C LEU A 38 -0.16 -2.47 -8.70
N TRP A 39 1.06 -1.92 -8.60
CA TRP A 39 2.26 -2.53 -9.16
C TRP A 39 2.71 -3.78 -8.42
N HIS A 40 3.73 -4.44 -8.99
CA HIS A 40 4.40 -5.61 -8.43
C HIS A 40 5.67 -5.16 -7.67
N PRO A 41 5.59 -4.75 -6.38
CA PRO A 41 6.77 -4.33 -5.62
C PRO A 41 7.81 -5.44 -5.49
N GLU A 42 7.38 -6.71 -5.55
CA GLU A 42 8.26 -7.88 -5.50
C GLU A 42 9.11 -8.08 -6.76
N ALA A 43 8.73 -7.46 -7.88
CA ALA A 43 9.48 -7.56 -9.13
C ALA A 43 10.63 -6.54 -9.22
N GLY A 44 10.71 -5.59 -8.27
CA GLY A 44 11.78 -4.60 -8.17
C GLY A 44 12.82 -4.96 -7.10
N GLU A 45 13.85 -4.11 -6.97
CA GLU A 45 14.89 -4.24 -5.95
C GLU A 45 14.61 -3.40 -4.69
N ASP A 46 13.58 -2.55 -4.72
CA ASP A 46 13.21 -1.70 -3.58
C ASP A 46 12.39 -2.48 -2.55
N ALA A 47 13.09 -2.98 -1.53
CA ALA A 47 12.50 -3.78 -0.46
C ALA A 47 11.73 -2.96 0.59
N ARG A 48 11.74 -1.61 0.54
CA ARG A 48 11.27 -0.78 1.65
C ARG A 48 9.81 -1.05 2.06
N LEU A 49 8.93 -1.37 1.12
CA LEU A 49 7.54 -1.72 1.46
C LEU A 49 7.43 -3.03 2.25
N PHE A 50 8.28 -4.01 1.92
CA PHE A 50 8.31 -5.29 2.62
C PHE A 50 9.01 -5.17 3.97
N ASP A 51 10.13 -4.43 4.02
CA ASP A 51 10.84 -4.14 5.27
C ASP A 51 9.90 -3.48 6.28
N GLU A 52 9.12 -2.51 5.82
CA GLU A 52 8.15 -1.80 6.65
C GLU A 52 6.97 -2.70 7.07
N LEU A 53 6.44 -3.52 6.17
CA LEU A 53 5.41 -4.51 6.50
C LEU A 53 5.89 -5.48 7.61
N VAL A 54 7.14 -5.97 7.50
CA VAL A 54 7.73 -6.86 8.50
C VAL A 54 7.90 -6.12 9.82
N ARG A 55 8.46 -4.91 9.82
CA ARG A 55 8.64 -4.09 11.02
C ARG A 55 7.32 -3.87 11.75
N GLU A 56 6.27 -3.48 11.04
CA GLU A 56 4.96 -3.23 11.63
C GLU A 56 4.30 -4.51 12.18
N ALA A 57 4.54 -5.67 11.54
CA ALA A 57 4.10 -6.97 12.05
C ALA A 57 4.83 -7.39 13.33
N GLU A 58 6.15 -7.14 13.42
CA GLU A 58 6.93 -7.39 14.63
C GLU A 58 6.47 -6.50 15.79
N GLU A 59 6.24 -5.21 15.52
CA GLU A 59 5.75 -4.27 16.52
C GLU A 59 4.32 -4.61 16.96
N TYR A 60 3.45 -5.09 16.05
CA TYR A 60 2.13 -5.61 16.43
C TYR A 60 2.24 -6.80 17.38
N ARG A 61 3.14 -7.76 17.09
CA ARG A 61 3.38 -8.93 17.95
C ARG A 61 3.90 -8.55 19.33
N ALA A 62 4.76 -7.53 19.43
CA ALA A 62 5.33 -7.09 20.70
C ALA A 62 4.32 -6.40 21.63
N HIS A 63 3.26 -5.81 21.08
CA HIS A 63 2.23 -5.07 21.82
C HIS A 63 0.92 -5.86 22.00
N ARG A 64 0.94 -7.16 21.71
CA ARG A 64 -0.19 -8.07 21.85
C ARG A 64 -0.06 -8.90 23.12
#